data_AF-A0A8T4NDH4-F1
#
_entry.id   AF-A0A8T4NDH4-F1
#
_cell.length_a   1.000
_cell.length_b   1.000
_cell.length_c   1.000
_cell.angle_alpha   90.00
_cell.angle_beta   90.00
_cell.angle_gamma   90.00
#
_symmetry.space_group_name_H-M   'P 1'
#
loop_
_entity.id
_entity.type
_entity.pdbx_description
1 polymer ?
#
loop_
_entity_poly.entity_id
_entity_poly.type
_entity_poly.pdbx_seq_one_letter_code
_entity_poly.pdbx_strand_id
1 'polypeptide(L)'
;MKIIGYILSIAGIVGLAYTMVPQIQPYIPFLKGISSTIITIISAALILVGLFIIVKGGRFRGRQAVEVPIYHGKNVVGYRRH
;
A
#
# COMPACT_ATOMS: atom_id res chain seq x y z
N MET A 1 -4.14 -4.84 7.22
CA MET A 1 -4.33 -4.44 5.82
C MET A 1 -3.05 -3.92 5.16
N LYS A 2 -2.35 -2.92 5.72
CA LYS A 2 -1.12 -2.36 5.09
C LYS A 2 0.00 -3.40 4.86
N ILE A 3 0.18 -4.34 5.80
CA ILE A 3 1.14 -5.46 5.68
C ILE A 3 0.90 -6.28 4.41
N ILE A 4 -0.35 -6.62 4.12
CA ILE A 4 -0.72 -7.38 2.91
C ILE A 4 -0.38 -6.57 1.65
N GLY A 5 -0.66 -5.26 1.67
CA GLY A 5 -0.30 -4.36 0.57
C GLY A 5 1.22 -4.27 0.35
N TYR A 6 2.02 -4.25 1.42
CA TYR A 6 3.48 -4.28 1.31
C TYR A 6 3.99 -5.61 0.75
N ILE A 7 3.46 -6.74 1.23
CA ILE A 7 3.83 -8.07 0.72
C ILE A 7 3.54 -8.16 -0.79
N LEU A 8 2.34 -7.75 -1.21
CA LEU A 8 1.95 -7.72 -2.62
C LEU A 8 2.86 -6.81 -3.47
N SER A 9 3.17 -5.62 -2.94
CA SER A 9 4.04 -4.66 -3.64
C SER A 9 5.46 -5.20 -3.79
N ILE A 10 6.02 -5.80 -2.72
CA ILE A 10 7.36 -6.40 -2.74
C ILE A 10 7.40 -7.57 -3.71
N ALA A 11 6.39 -8.46 -3.69
CA ALA A 11 6.30 -9.58 -4.63
C ALA A 11 6.26 -9.10 -6.08
N GLY A 12 5.47 -8.06 -6.38
CA GLY A 12 5.41 -7.46 -7.70
C GLY A 12 6.74 -6.80 -8.11
N ILE A 13 7.42 -6.10 -7.20
CA ILE A 13 8.76 -5.53 -7.48
C ILE A 13 9.77 -6.63 -7.79
N VAL A 14 9.78 -7.73 -7.03
CA VAL A 14 10.67 -8.88 -7.27
C VAL A 14 10.40 -9.52 -8.63
N GLY A 15 9.12 -9.68 -9.00
CA GLY A 15 8.74 -10.20 -10.32
C GLY A 15 9.16 -9.29 -11.47
N LEU A 16 9.11 -7.97 -11.28
CA LEU A 16 9.58 -6.99 -12.28
C LEU A 16 11.12 -6.96 -12.35
N ALA A 17 11.79 -7.09 -11.21
CA ALA A 17 13.24 -7.19 -11.15
C ALA A 17 13.75 -8.45 -11.86
N TYR A 18 13.00 -9.57 -11.77
CA TYR A 18 13.31 -10.80 -12.52
C TYR A 18 13.32 -10.59 -14.04
N THR A 19 12.41 -9.75 -14.58
CA THR A 19 12.33 -9.51 -16.02
C THR A 19 13.36 -8.50 -16.51
N MET A 20 13.72 -7.52 -15.67
CA MET A 20 14.68 -6.46 -16.03
C MET A 20 16.14 -6.78 -15.71
N VAL A 21 16.40 -7.62 -14.71
CA VAL A 21 17.76 -7.93 -14.22
C VAL A 21 18.04 -9.42 -14.44
N PRO A 22 18.80 -9.79 -15.49
CA PRO A 22 19.11 -11.18 -15.81
C PRO A 22 19.80 -11.94 -14.67
N GLN A 23 20.54 -11.22 -13.81
CA GLN A 23 21.23 -11.78 -12.65
C GLN A 23 20.27 -12.35 -11.60
N ILE A 24 19.00 -11.91 -11.58
CA ILE A 24 17.99 -12.37 -10.63
C ILE A 24 17.34 -13.70 -11.10
N GLN A 25 17.39 -13.99 -12.40
CA GLN A 25 16.79 -15.19 -12.98
C GLN A 25 17.23 -16.52 -12.38
N PRO A 26 18.53 -16.76 -12.07
CA PRO A 26 18.96 -18.02 -11.46
C PRO A 26 18.42 -18.22 -10.03
N TYR A 27 18.05 -17.15 -9.32
CA TYR A 27 17.53 -17.25 -7.95
C TYR A 27 16.04 -17.64 -7.90
N ILE A 28 15.33 -17.53 -9.03
CA ILE A 28 13.89 -17.79 -9.11
C ILE A 28 13.61 -18.75 -10.29
N PRO A 29 14.01 -20.03 -10.17
CA PRO A 29 13.96 -20.98 -11.29
C PRO A 29 12.54 -21.30 -11.76
N PHE A 30 11.52 -21.18 -10.91
CA PHE A 30 10.13 -21.48 -11.26
C PHE A 30 9.53 -20.49 -12.28
N LEU A 31 10.14 -19.32 -12.49
CA LEU A 31 9.68 -18.34 -13.47
C LEU A 31 10.31 -18.52 -14.87
N LYS A 32 11.33 -19.40 -15.03
CA LYS A 32 12.07 -19.54 -16.30
C LYS A 32 11.23 -20.03 -17.48
N GLY A 33 10.12 -20.72 -17.23
CA GLY A 33 9.23 -21.24 -18.27
C GLY A 33 8.10 -20.29 -18.68
N ILE A 34 7.98 -19.14 -18.02
CA ILE A 34 6.88 -18.20 -18.24
C ILE A 34 7.37 -17.07 -19.16
N SER A 35 6.55 -16.69 -20.13
CA SER A 35 6.85 -15.55 -21.00
C SER A 35 7.11 -14.28 -20.18
N SER A 36 8.19 -13.56 -20.50
CA SER A 36 8.58 -12.32 -19.83
C SER A 36 7.46 -11.27 -19.86
N THR A 37 6.67 -11.22 -20.94
CA THR A 37 5.50 -10.35 -21.07
C THR A 37 4.45 -10.67 -20.02
N ILE A 38 4.17 -11.97 -19.78
CA ILE A 38 3.17 -12.41 -18.79
C ILE A 38 3.65 -12.06 -17.37
N ILE A 39 4.92 -12.36 -17.05
CA ILE A 39 5.49 -12.03 -15.73
C ILE A 39 5.41 -10.52 -15.49
N THR A 40 5.71 -9.71 -16.50
CA THR A 40 5.67 -8.25 -16.41
C THR A 40 4.25 -7.74 -16.15
N ILE A 41 3.25 -8.26 -16.87
CA ILE A 41 1.84 -7.90 -16.66
C ILE A 41 1.37 -8.26 -15.24
N ILE A 42 1.67 -9.47 -14.78
CA ILE A 42 1.29 -9.92 -13.42
C ILE A 42 1.98 -9.08 -12.35
N SER A 43 3.28 -8.79 -12.53
CA SER A 43 4.07 -7.97 -11.61
C SER A 43 3.53 -6.55 -11.52
N ALA A 44 3.20 -5.94 -12.66
CA ALA A 44 2.58 -4.61 -12.70
C ALA A 44 1.22 -4.60 -11.99
N ALA A 45 0.37 -5.60 -12.23
CA ALA A 45 -0.92 -5.73 -11.54
C ALA A 45 -0.76 -5.87 -10.02
N LEU A 46 0.19 -6.69 -9.56
CA LEU A 46 0.50 -6.87 -8.14
C LEU A 46 0.96 -5.57 -7.47
N ILE A 47 1.84 -4.81 -8.13
CA ILE A 47 2.29 -3.50 -7.63
C ILE A 47 1.12 -2.54 -7.51
N LEU A 48 0.28 -2.42 -8.55
CA LEU A 48 -0.88 -1.52 -8.55
C LEU A 48 -1.89 -1.86 -7.45
N VAL A 49 -2.22 -3.14 -7.29
CA VAL A 49 -3.15 -3.60 -6.24
C VAL A 49 -2.53 -3.41 -4.85
N GLY A 50 -1.24 -3.74 -4.69
CA GLY A 50 -0.51 -3.55 -3.44
C GLY A 50 -0.49 -2.09 -3.00
N LEU A 51 -0.13 -1.18 -3.91
CA LEU A 51 -0.16 0.26 -3.69
C LEU A 51 -1.57 0.76 -3.37
N PHE A 52 -2.58 0.31 -4.11
CA PHE A 52 -3.97 0.67 -3.85
C PHE A 52 -4.40 0.30 -2.42
N ILE A 53 -4.04 -0.90 -1.95
CA ILE A 53 -4.33 -1.36 -0.58
C ILE A 53 -3.58 -0.51 0.46
N ILE A 54 -2.32 -0.15 0.20
CA ILE A 54 -1.52 0.70 1.10
C ILE A 54 -2.16 2.09 1.22
N VAL A 55 -2.47 2.72 0.10
CA VAL A 55 -3.05 4.08 0.04
C VAL A 55 -4.44 4.10 0.66
N LYS A 56 -5.32 3.17 0.28
CA LYS A 56 -6.69 3.09 0.81
C LYS A 56 -6.70 2.69 2.30
N GLY A 57 -5.83 1.77 2.69
CA GLY A 57 -5.63 1.37 4.09
C GLY A 57 -4.97 2.44 4.96
N GLY A 58 -4.42 3.50 4.36
CA GLY A 58 -3.88 4.67 5.02
C GLY A 58 -4.93 5.61 5.62
N ARG A 59 -6.16 5.60 5.13
CA ARG A 59 -7.20 6.57 5.52
C ARG A 59 -7.89 6.31 6.86
N PHE A 60 -7.54 5.26 7.59
CA PHE A 60 -8.09 5.04 8.93
C PHE A 60 -7.16 5.59 10.01
N ARG A 61 -7.71 6.50 10.82
CA ARG A 61 -7.08 7.28 11.90
C ARG A 61 -6.47 8.63 11.50
N GLY A 62 -7.26 9.44 10.79
CA GLY A 62 -7.55 10.72 11.43
C GLY A 62 -8.41 10.39 12.65
N ARG A 63 -7.80 10.18 13.83
CA ARG A 63 -8.54 10.41 15.07
C ARG A 63 -8.99 11.86 14.90
N GLN A 64 -10.27 12.09 14.56
CA GLN A 64 -10.87 13.36 14.91
C GLN A 64 -10.59 13.46 16.41
N ALA A 65 -9.63 14.31 16.77
CA ALA A 65 -9.56 14.78 18.14
C ALA A 65 -10.99 15.22 18.41
N VAL A 66 -11.65 14.57 19.35
CA VAL A 66 -13.02 14.92 19.71
C VAL A 66 -12.90 16.32 20.26
N GLU A 67 -13.08 17.31 19.39
CA GLU A 67 -13.01 18.72 19.73
C GLU A 67 -14.28 18.98 20.53
N VAL A 68 -14.17 18.89 21.85
CA VAL A 68 -15.30 19.14 22.75
C VAL A 68 -15.53 20.65 22.77
N PRO A 69 -16.69 21.16 22.32
CA PRO A 69 -16.99 22.57 22.41
C PRO A 69 -17.05 23.03 23.87
N ILE A 70 -16.40 24.15 24.17
CA ILE A 70 -16.45 24.84 25.45
C ILE A 70 -17.59 25.86 25.35
N TYR A 71 -18.61 25.71 26.20
CA TYR A 71 -19.76 26.61 26.25
C TYR A 71 -19.60 27.66 27.35
N HIS A 72 -20.10 28.87 27.09
CA HIS A 72 -20.35 29.89 28.11
C HIS A 72 -21.79 30.38 27.95
N GLY A 73 -22.64 29.98 28.90
CA GLY A 73 -24.09 30.09 28.75
C GLY A 73 -24.60 29.24 27.59
N LYS A 74 -25.31 29.85 26.64
CA LYS A 74 -25.83 29.19 25.42
C LYS A 74 -24.90 29.29 24.20
N ASN A 75 -23.75 29.96 24.33
CA ASN A 75 -22.85 30.24 23.21
C ASN A 75 -21.59 29.37 23.30
N VAL A 76 -21.13 28.86 22.15
CA VAL A 76 -19.84 28.16 22.02
C VAL A 76 -18.73 29.20 21.98
N VAL A 77 -17.78 29.13 22.91
CA VAL A 77 -16.66 30.09 23.01
C VAL A 77 -15.33 29.52 22.50
N GLY A 78 -15.25 28.20 22.29
CA GLY A 78 -14.05 27.57 21.76
C GLY A 78 -14.17 26.06 21.72
N TYR A 79 -13.08 25.39 21.34
CA TYR A 79 -13.00 23.93 21.25
C TYR A 79 -11.74 23.46 22.00
N ARG A 80 -11.88 22.47 22.89
CA ARG A 80 -10.74 21.86 23.58
C ARG A 80 -10.27 20.64 22.81
N ARG A 81 -8.96 20.56 22.53
CA ARG A 81 -8.29 19.33 22.08
C ARG A 81 -7.81 18.55 23.31
N HIS A 82 -8.13 17.27 23.37
CA HIS A 82 -7.62 16.32 24.36
C HIS A 82 -6.56 15.41 23.76
#